data_AF-A0A7W1C6C1-F1
#
_entry.id   AF-A0A7W1C6C1-F1
#
_cell.length_a   1.000
_cell.length_b   1.000
_cell.length_c   1.000
_cell.angle_alpha   90.00
_cell.angle_beta   90.00
_cell.angle_gamma   90.00
#
_symmetry.space_group_name_H-M   'P 1'
#
loop_
_entity.id
_entity.type
_entity.pdbx_description
1 polymer ?
#
loop_
_entity_poly.entity_id
_entity_poly.type
_entity_poly.pdbx_seq_one_letter_code
_entity_poly.pdbx_strand_id
1 'polypeptide(L)'
;MTLHTARAIIVARPGIAAAANTAGRDVDNGGDPFTSPLALRSDNTTPGGIVAYWCSWAFQPAQLVSMRQAMRTRAGLSAGEVALVTASQRGSFTPTQGARAYVFDARDGIGWTPDEVLTVLNLRTLTSSL
;
A
#
# COMPACT_ATOMS: atom_id res chain seq x y z
N MET A 1 -26.94 -6.22 0.87
CA MET A 1 -25.69 -6.01 0.12
C MET A 1 -24.85 -5.02 0.88
N THR A 2 -23.75 -5.45 1.47
CA THR A 2 -22.85 -4.55 2.20
C THR A 2 -22.04 -3.78 1.15
N LEU A 3 -22.30 -2.49 0.99
CA LEU A 3 -21.47 -1.62 0.17
C LEU A 3 -20.07 -1.58 0.79
N HIS A 4 -19.09 -2.10 0.07
CA HIS A 4 -17.68 -1.96 0.43
C HIS A 4 -17.29 -0.48 0.29
N THR A 5 -17.45 0.28 1.38
CA THR A 5 -17.33 1.74 1.35
C THR A 5 -15.90 2.23 1.54
N ALA A 6 -14.95 1.36 1.92
CA ALA A 6 -13.54 1.73 1.96
C ALA A 6 -12.69 0.95 0.98
N ARG A 7 -11.64 1.61 0.49
CA ARG A 7 -10.58 0.96 -0.27
C ARG A 7 -9.24 1.26 0.35
N ALA A 8 -8.26 0.38 0.21
CA ALA A 8 -6.87 0.67 0.58
C ALA A 8 -5.96 0.58 -0.64
N ILE A 9 -4.90 1.37 -0.63
CA ILE A 9 -3.76 1.22 -1.51
C ILE A 9 -2.57 0.83 -0.65
N ILE A 10 -1.93 -0.30 -0.95
CA ILE A 10 -0.77 -0.75 -0.19
C ILE A 10 0.47 -0.62 -1.06
N VAL A 11 1.49 0.07 -0.55
CA VAL A 11 2.80 0.18 -1.20
C VAL A 11 3.85 -0.39 -0.27
N ALA A 12 4.48 -1.49 -0.66
CA ALA A 12 5.44 -2.22 0.18
C ALA A 12 6.78 -2.42 -0.53
N ARG A 13 7.91 -2.16 0.16
CA ARG A 13 9.26 -2.43 -0.36
C ARG A 13 9.45 -3.92 -0.70
N PRO A 14 10.37 -4.28 -1.61
CA PRO A 14 10.42 -5.63 -2.18
C PRO A 14 10.68 -6.71 -1.14
N GLY A 15 11.56 -6.44 -0.17
CA GLY A 15 11.89 -7.39 0.90
C GLY A 15 10.76 -7.68 1.89
N ILE A 16 9.62 -6.99 1.82
CA ILE A 16 8.44 -7.25 2.68
C ILE A 16 7.16 -7.51 1.89
N ALA A 17 7.24 -7.59 0.57
CA ALA A 17 6.06 -7.74 -0.29
C ALA A 17 5.25 -9.01 0.00
N ALA A 18 5.94 -10.15 0.22
CA ALA A 18 5.29 -11.42 0.55
C ALA A 18 4.57 -11.38 1.91
N ALA A 19 5.15 -10.68 2.90
CA ALA A 19 4.53 -10.49 4.20
C ALA A 19 3.32 -9.55 4.11
N ALA A 20 3.40 -8.48 3.31
CA ALA A 20 2.28 -7.59 3.01
C ALA A 20 1.11 -8.34 2.35
N ASN A 21 1.43 -9.21 1.38
CA ASN A 21 0.47 -10.07 0.70
C ASN A 21 -0.27 -11.01 1.68
N THR A 22 0.49 -11.66 2.56
CA THR A 22 -0.07 -12.56 3.57
C THR A 22 -0.94 -11.80 4.58
N ALA A 23 -0.48 -10.63 5.04
CA ALA A 23 -1.25 -9.77 5.95
C ALA A 23 -2.60 -9.33 5.35
N GLY A 24 -2.61 -9.03 4.05
CA GLY A 24 -3.86 -8.74 3.34
C GLY A 24 -4.85 -9.90 3.37
N ARG A 25 -4.37 -11.14 3.11
CA ARG A 25 -5.21 -12.36 3.17
C ARG A 25 -5.82 -12.59 4.53
N ASP A 26 -5.02 -12.40 5.58
CA ASP A 26 -5.46 -12.59 6.96
C ASP A 26 -6.59 -11.63 7.34
N VAL A 27 -6.51 -10.37 6.87
CA VAL A 27 -7.48 -9.32 7.22
C VAL A 27 -8.78 -9.42 6.43
N ASP A 28 -8.74 -10.00 5.24
CA ASP A 28 -9.91 -10.22 4.38
C ASP A 28 -10.48 -11.65 4.44
N ASN A 29 -10.03 -12.49 5.38
CA ASN A 29 -10.50 -13.87 5.54
C ASN A 29 -10.39 -14.73 4.26
N GLY A 30 -9.29 -14.60 3.52
CA GLY A 30 -9.01 -15.45 2.34
C GLY A 30 -9.38 -14.84 0.98
N GLY A 31 -9.74 -13.55 0.92
CA GLY A 31 -9.77 -12.82 -0.34
C GLY A 31 -8.37 -12.71 -0.98
N ASP A 32 -8.34 -12.60 -2.31
CA ASP A 32 -7.09 -12.67 -3.07
C ASP A 32 -6.35 -11.31 -3.07
N PRO A 33 -5.21 -11.19 -2.35
CA PRO A 33 -4.75 -9.94 -1.73
C PRO A 33 -3.93 -9.02 -2.63
N PHE A 34 -3.36 -9.57 -3.69
CA PHE A 34 -2.60 -8.90 -4.73
C PHE A 34 -2.99 -9.64 -6.00
N THR A 35 -4.22 -9.43 -6.45
CA THR A 35 -4.75 -10.12 -7.64
C THR A 35 -3.84 -9.88 -8.86
N SER A 36 -3.03 -8.80 -8.85
CA SER A 36 -1.85 -8.59 -9.70
C SER A 36 -0.90 -7.55 -9.06
N PRO A 37 0.16 -7.94 -8.32
CA PRO A 37 1.09 -7.00 -7.72
C PRO A 37 1.77 -6.17 -8.82
N LEU A 38 1.45 -4.89 -8.89
CA LEU A 38 2.07 -4.01 -9.87
C LEU A 38 3.45 -3.60 -9.35
N ALA A 39 4.47 -3.94 -10.13
CA ALA A 39 5.84 -3.55 -9.84
C ALA A 39 6.00 -2.03 -10.02
N LEU A 40 6.50 -1.36 -8.99
CA LEU A 40 6.75 0.07 -8.98
C LEU A 40 8.24 0.35 -8.94
N ARG A 41 8.65 1.48 -9.52
CA ARG A 41 10.03 2.00 -9.50
C ARG A 41 10.05 3.45 -9.03
N SER A 42 11.11 3.88 -8.34
CA SER A 42 11.27 5.29 -7.97
C SER A 42 11.86 6.11 -9.12
N ASP A 43 11.36 7.34 -9.29
CA ASP A 43 11.84 8.27 -10.32
C ASP A 43 13.29 8.72 -10.10
N ASN A 44 13.76 8.72 -8.85
CA ASN A 44 15.10 9.20 -8.48
C ASN A 44 16.13 8.05 -8.34
N THR A 45 15.79 6.83 -8.76
CA THR A 45 16.69 5.66 -8.67
C THR A 45 17.24 5.25 -10.03
N THR A 46 18.46 4.71 -10.00
CA THR A 46 19.18 4.08 -11.12
C THR A 46 18.24 3.20 -11.98
N PRO A 47 18.41 3.16 -13.31
CA PRO A 47 17.66 2.25 -14.18
C PRO A 47 17.67 0.79 -13.72
N GLY A 48 16.50 0.23 -13.33
CA GLY A 48 16.26 -1.22 -13.34
C GLY A 48 15.58 -1.91 -12.14
N GLY A 49 15.30 -1.24 -11.01
CA GLY A 49 14.80 -1.92 -9.81
C GLY A 49 13.30 -1.80 -9.54
N ILE A 50 12.65 -2.91 -9.18
CA ILE A 50 11.38 -2.88 -8.43
C ILE A 50 11.69 -2.35 -7.02
N VAL A 51 11.06 -1.25 -6.63
CA VAL A 51 11.23 -0.64 -5.29
C VAL A 51 9.99 -0.78 -4.43
N ALA A 52 8.84 -1.12 -5.03
CA ALA A 52 7.64 -1.44 -4.29
C ALA A 52 6.63 -2.27 -5.10
N TYR A 53 5.65 -2.83 -4.40
CA TYR A 53 4.48 -3.51 -4.97
C TYR A 53 3.19 -2.82 -4.54
N TRP A 54 2.19 -2.84 -5.42
CA TRP A 54 0.89 -2.18 -5.28
C TRP A 54 -0.30 -3.16 -5.29
N CYS A 55 -1.35 -2.87 -4.52
CA CYS A 55 -2.70 -3.45 -4.68
C CYS A 55 -3.81 -2.48 -4.22
N SER A 56 -5.03 -2.61 -4.76
CA SER A 56 -6.24 -1.89 -4.32
C SER A 56 -7.33 -2.87 -3.89
N TRP A 57 -7.99 -2.61 -2.76
CA TRP A 57 -8.93 -3.56 -2.15
C TRP A 57 -10.06 -2.86 -1.43
N ALA A 58 -11.28 -3.38 -1.51
CA ALA A 58 -12.41 -3.09 -0.63
C ALA A 58 -12.16 -3.51 0.84
N PHE A 59 -12.13 -2.55 1.76
CA PHE A 59 -12.04 -2.77 3.21
C PHE A 59 -13.17 -2.04 3.96
N GLN A 60 -13.33 -2.36 5.24
CA GLN A 60 -13.93 -1.50 6.25
C GLN A 60 -12.86 -0.59 6.88
N PRO A 61 -13.21 0.63 7.36
CA PRO A 61 -12.24 1.52 7.99
C PRO A 61 -11.44 0.88 9.14
N ALA A 62 -12.07 0.02 9.94
CA ALA A 62 -11.40 -0.72 11.02
C ALA A 62 -10.34 -1.72 10.50
N GLN A 63 -10.53 -2.27 9.31
CA GLN A 63 -9.59 -3.22 8.70
C GLN A 63 -8.28 -2.54 8.24
N LEU A 64 -8.27 -1.22 8.00
CA LEU A 64 -7.03 -0.50 7.67
C LEU A 64 -6.01 -0.57 8.82
N VAL A 65 -6.50 -0.46 10.06
CA VAL A 65 -5.67 -0.56 11.27
C VAL A 65 -5.18 -2.00 11.45
N SER A 66 -6.06 -2.98 11.27
CA SER A 66 -5.72 -4.41 11.29
C SER A 66 -4.69 -4.77 10.23
N MET A 67 -4.80 -4.20 9.02
CA MET A 67 -3.84 -4.41 7.92
C MET A 67 -2.46 -3.91 8.29
N ARG A 68 -2.35 -2.66 8.78
CA ARG A 68 -1.07 -2.13 9.27
C ARG A 68 -0.47 -3.04 10.34
N GLN A 69 -1.28 -3.51 11.29
CA GLN A 69 -0.81 -4.35 12.38
C GLN A 69 -0.36 -5.74 11.90
N ALA A 70 -1.13 -6.38 11.02
CA ALA A 70 -0.80 -7.68 10.44
C ALA A 70 0.50 -7.61 9.64
N MET A 71 0.70 -6.55 8.84
CA MET A 71 1.95 -6.33 8.11
C MET A 71 3.15 -6.24 9.06
N ARG A 72 3.03 -5.49 10.16
CA ARG A 72 4.09 -5.36 11.15
C ARG A 72 4.46 -6.70 11.78
N THR A 73 3.45 -7.47 12.21
CA THR A 73 3.66 -8.79 12.82
C THR A 73 4.30 -9.77 11.83
N ARG A 74 3.78 -9.84 10.59
CA ARG A 74 4.27 -10.78 9.57
C ARG A 74 5.68 -10.45 9.08
N ALA A 75 6.02 -9.17 8.95
CA ALA A 75 7.32 -8.72 8.46
C ALA A 75 8.34 -8.41 9.58
N GLY A 76 7.98 -8.58 10.85
CA GLY A 76 8.85 -8.27 12.00
C GLY A 76 9.22 -6.78 12.09
N LEU A 77 8.28 -5.88 11.77
CA LEU A 77 8.53 -4.45 11.65
C LEU A 77 8.12 -3.66 12.89
N SER A 78 8.89 -2.61 13.19
CA SER A 78 8.57 -1.63 14.22
C SER A 78 7.38 -0.73 13.82
N ALA A 79 6.86 0.05 14.78
CA ALA A 79 5.71 0.93 14.55
C ALA A 79 5.94 2.00 13.47
N GLY A 80 7.19 2.50 13.34
CA GLY A 80 7.54 3.53 12.35
C GLY A 80 7.81 2.99 10.94
N GLU A 81 7.89 1.67 10.77
CA GLU A 81 8.22 1.05 9.48
C GLU A 81 7.00 0.74 8.61
N VAL A 82 5.79 0.81 9.17
CA VAL A 82 4.52 0.68 8.42
C VAL A 82 3.61 1.85 8.78
N ALA A 83 3.39 2.74 7.82
CA ALA A 83 2.53 3.91 8.00
C ALA A 83 1.11 3.64 7.50
N LEU A 84 0.11 4.06 8.28
CA LEU A 84 -1.27 4.22 7.82
C LEU A 84 -1.45 5.69 7.43
N VAL A 85 -1.82 5.94 6.18
CA VAL A 85 -2.00 7.27 5.61
C VAL A 85 -3.50 7.48 5.38
N THR A 86 -4.13 8.33 6.19
CA THR A 86 -5.57 8.58 6.11
C THR A 86 -5.91 9.57 4.99
N ALA A 87 -7.19 9.60 4.60
CA ALA A 87 -7.69 10.59 3.64
C ALA A 87 -7.44 12.05 4.09
N SER A 88 -7.43 12.33 5.40
CA SER A 88 -7.19 13.68 5.94
C SER A 88 -5.74 14.16 5.76
N GLN A 89 -4.81 13.28 5.40
CA GLN A 89 -3.42 13.62 5.14
C GLN A 89 -3.16 13.96 3.66
N ARG A 90 -4.19 13.93 2.80
CA ARG A 90 -4.07 14.33 1.38
C ARG A 90 -3.56 15.77 1.30
N GLY A 91 -2.50 15.97 0.50
CA GLY A 91 -1.86 17.27 0.31
C GLY A 91 -0.87 17.72 1.40
N SER A 92 -0.76 16.99 2.52
CA SER A 92 0.19 17.30 3.61
C SER A 92 1.11 16.14 4.00
N PHE A 93 0.88 14.95 3.45
CA PHE A 93 1.68 13.77 3.73
C PHE A 93 3.09 13.87 3.14
N THR A 94 4.09 13.55 3.98
CA THR A 94 5.49 13.42 3.57
C THR A 94 5.98 11.99 3.84
N PRO A 95 6.55 11.28 2.86
CA PRO A 95 7.07 9.93 3.06
C PRO A 95 8.23 9.91 4.05
N THR A 96 8.16 9.02 5.05
CA THR A 96 9.25 8.83 6.02
C THR A 96 10.34 7.93 5.45
N GLN A 97 11.62 8.34 5.54
CA GLN A 97 12.76 7.61 4.96
C GLN A 97 12.91 6.17 5.47
N GLY A 98 12.53 5.91 6.73
CA GLY A 98 12.57 4.59 7.37
C GLY A 98 11.36 3.70 7.09
N ALA A 99 10.30 4.21 6.49
CA ALA A 99 9.12 3.39 6.22
C ALA A 99 9.41 2.35 5.12
N ARG A 100 8.96 1.13 5.38
CA ARG A 100 9.07 -0.02 4.48
C ARG A 100 7.75 -0.33 3.79
N ALA A 101 6.63 0.07 4.39
CA ALA A 101 5.32 0.03 3.76
C ALA A 101 4.43 1.22 4.14
N TYR A 102 3.49 1.50 3.25
CA TYR A 102 2.41 2.46 3.42
C TYR A 102 1.08 1.79 3.10
N VAL A 103 0.07 2.08 3.91
CA VAL A 103 -1.33 1.70 3.69
C VAL A 103 -2.11 3.01 3.56
N PHE A 104 -2.53 3.37 2.36
CA PHE A 104 -3.31 4.57 2.12
C PHE A 104 -4.80 4.26 2.14
N ASP A 105 -5.57 5.11 2.79
CA ASP A 105 -7.04 5.12 2.75
C ASP A 105 -7.51 5.68 1.41
N ALA A 106 -8.02 4.80 0.55
CA ALA A 106 -8.40 5.03 -0.84
C ALA A 106 -9.92 4.98 -1.08
N ARG A 107 -10.71 5.25 -0.03
CA ARG A 107 -12.18 5.38 -0.09
C ARG A 107 -12.65 6.16 -1.33
N ASP A 108 -13.57 5.58 -2.11
CA ASP A 108 -14.09 6.24 -3.30
C ASP A 108 -14.67 7.63 -2.96
N GLY A 109 -14.31 8.64 -3.75
CA GLY A 109 -14.79 10.02 -3.61
C GLY A 109 -14.09 10.88 -2.54
N ILE A 110 -13.35 10.30 -1.58
CA ILE A 110 -12.71 11.06 -0.49
C ILE A 110 -11.24 10.68 -0.23
N GLY A 111 -10.84 9.45 -0.55
CA GLY A 111 -9.53 8.89 -0.27
C GLY A 111 -8.47 9.21 -1.33
N TRP A 112 -7.30 8.62 -1.14
CA TRP A 112 -6.15 8.71 -2.04
C TRP A 112 -6.42 7.97 -3.35
N THR A 113 -6.04 8.59 -4.47
CA THR A 113 -6.04 7.91 -5.78
C THR A 113 -4.68 7.24 -6.06
N PRO A 114 -4.61 6.32 -7.03
CA PRO A 114 -3.34 5.77 -7.47
C PRO A 114 -2.31 6.77 -7.92
N ASP A 115 -2.71 7.74 -8.73
CA ASP A 115 -1.79 8.75 -9.24
C ASP A 115 -1.26 9.64 -8.11
N GLU A 116 -2.09 9.96 -7.11
CA GLU A 116 -1.66 10.72 -5.93
C GLU A 116 -0.64 9.94 -5.10
N VAL A 117 -0.86 8.64 -4.88
CA VAL A 117 0.07 7.78 -4.13
C VAL A 117 1.40 7.65 -4.86
N LEU A 118 1.36 7.43 -6.18
CA LEU A 118 2.57 7.34 -7.00
C LEU A 118 3.34 8.66 -6.97
N THR A 119 2.65 9.79 -7.14
CA THR A 119 3.26 11.13 -7.10
C THR A 119 3.90 11.41 -5.75
N VAL A 120 3.19 11.19 -4.64
CA VAL A 120 3.71 11.54 -3.30
C VAL A 120 4.86 10.64 -2.87
N LEU A 121 4.89 9.39 -3.32
CA LEU A 121 6.00 8.47 -3.07
C LEU A 121 7.13 8.58 -4.10
N ASN A 122 6.98 9.44 -5.12
CA ASN A 122 7.92 9.58 -6.23
C ASN A 122 8.18 8.23 -6.92
N LEU A 123 7.09 7.53 -7.24
CA LEU A 123 7.06 6.21 -7.86
C LEU A 123 6.34 6.28 -9.21
N ARG A 124 6.70 5.37 -10.10
CA ARG A 124 5.99 5.08 -11.34
C ARG A 124 5.79 3.59 -11.51
N THR A 125 4.78 3.23 -12.29
CA THR A 125 4.52 1.84 -12.67
C THR A 125 5.59 1.38 -13.65
N LEU A 126 6.02 0.12 -13.52
CA LEU A 126 6.77 -0.55 -14.58
C LEU A 126 5.72 -1.14 -15.53
N THR A 127 5.28 -0.36 -16.50
CA THR A 127 4.63 -0.96 -17.67
C THR A 127 5.67 -1.80 -18.38
N SER A 128 5.39 -3.10 -18.57
CA SER A 128 6.15 -3.90 -19.51
C SER A 128 6.00 -3.25 -20.87
N SER A 129 7.02 -2.52 -21.32
CA SER A 129 7.18 -2.24 -22.74
C SER A 129 7.29 -3.60 -23.41
N LEU A 130 6.22 -4.04 -24.08
CA LEU A 130 6.30 -5.07 -25.10
C LEU A 130 7.13 -4.53 -26.27
#